data_AF-A0A2M9P3W8-F1
#
_entry.id   AF-A0A2M9P3W8-F1
#
_cell.length_a   1.000
_cell.length_b   1.000
_cell.length_c   1.000
_cell.angle_alpha   90.00
_cell.angle_beta   90.00
_cell.angle_gamma   90.00
#
_symmetry.space_group_name_H-M   'P 1'
#
loop_
_entity.id
_entity.type
_entity.pdbx_description
1 polymer ?
#
loop_
_entity_poly.entity_id
_entity_poly.type
_entity_poly.pdbx_seq_one_letter_code
_entity_poly.pdbx_strand_id
1 'polypeptide(L)'
;QMIDDPDTLFVDMRNHYEYEVGHFENAIEVPSDTFRDQLPMAVEMLQDNKDKNIVMYCTGGIRCEKASAYMLHNGFKNVYHVEGGIIEYARKAKEQGLPLKFVGKN
;
A
#
# COMPACT_ATOMS: atom_id res chain seq x y z
N GLN A 1 -2.24 -11.69 -7.49
CA GLN A 1 -3.68 -11.91 -7.71
C GLN A 1 -4.46 -10.62 -7.47
N MET A 2 -4.43 -10.00 -6.28
CA MET A 2 -5.14 -8.73 -6.05
C MET A 2 -4.60 -7.52 -6.82
N ILE A 3 -3.34 -7.54 -7.25
CA ILE A 3 -2.72 -6.42 -7.98
C ILE A 3 -3.27 -6.20 -9.40
N ASP A 4 -3.90 -7.22 -9.98
CA ASP A 4 -4.51 -7.14 -11.32
C ASP A 4 -6.03 -6.93 -11.24
N ASP A 5 -6.58 -6.80 -10.02
CA ASP A 5 -8.01 -6.59 -9.79
C ASP A 5 -8.35 -5.10 -9.84
N PRO A 6 -9.17 -4.63 -10.80
CA PRO A 6 -9.53 -3.22 -10.92
C PRO A 6 -10.38 -2.69 -9.75
N ASP A 7 -11.00 -3.58 -8.97
CA ASP A 7 -11.77 -3.21 -7.78
C ASP A 7 -10.90 -3.14 -6.50
N THR A 8 -9.60 -3.38 -6.63
CA THR A 8 -8.62 -3.26 -5.55
C THR A 8 -7.82 -1.96 -5.65
N LEU A 9 -7.81 -1.21 -4.55
CA LEU A 9 -6.98 -0.02 -4.39
C LEU A 9 -5.65 -0.39 -3.75
N PHE A 10 -4.55 -0.09 -4.43
CA PHE A 10 -3.22 -0.15 -3.84
C PHE A 10 -2.85 1.20 -3.23
N VAL A 11 -2.36 1.20 -2.00
CA VAL A 11 -2.04 2.43 -1.25
C VAL A 11 -0.59 2.38 -0.78
N ASP A 12 0.21 3.36 -1.21
CA ASP A 12 1.59 3.53 -0.77
C ASP A 12 1.62 4.30 0.55
N MET A 13 2.03 3.62 1.62
CA MET A 13 2.22 4.21 2.95
C MET A 13 3.69 4.58 3.20
N ARG A 14 4.45 4.82 2.13
CA ARG A 14 5.81 5.37 2.19
C ARG A 14 5.80 6.88 2.08
N ASN A 15 6.95 7.50 2.31
CA ASN A 15 7.08 8.95 2.15
C ASN A 15 6.97 9.34 0.66
N HIS A 16 6.60 10.59 0.39
CA HIS A 16 6.42 11.11 -0.98
C HIS A 16 7.61 10.81 -1.91
N TYR A 17 8.83 11.09 -1.45
CA TYR A 17 10.04 10.81 -2.25
C TYR A 17 10.23 9.31 -2.57
N GLU A 18 9.77 8.40 -1.71
CA GLU A 18 9.87 6.95 -1.95
C GLU A 18 8.91 6.52 -3.06
N TYR A 19 7.73 7.15 -3.13
CA TYR A 19 6.74 6.92 -4.19
C TYR A 19 7.23 7.44 -5.55
N GLU A 20 7.80 8.64 -5.59
CA GLU A 20 8.35 9.23 -6.83
C GLU A 20 9.47 8.38 -7.45
N VAL A 21 10.31 7.74 -6.61
CA VAL A 21 11.42 6.90 -7.08
C VAL A 21 10.95 5.55 -7.63
N GLY A 22 9.83 5.04 -7.12
CA GLY A 22 9.20 3.83 -7.63
C GLY A 22 7.98 3.45 -6.81
N HIS A 23 6.98 2.84 -7.44
CA HIS A 23 5.70 2.48 -6.82
C HIS A 23 5.04 1.34 -7.59
N PHE A 24 4.00 0.72 -7.02
CA PHE A 24 3.16 -0.20 -7.78
C PHE A 24 2.34 0.56 -8.82
N GLU A 25 2.15 -0.04 -9.99
CA GLU A 25 1.30 0.55 -11.03
C GLU A 25 -0.10 0.90 -10.49
N ASN A 26 -0.56 2.13 -10.73
CA ASN A 26 -1.83 2.68 -10.22
C ASN A 26 -1.95 2.79 -8.69
N ALA A 27 -0.85 2.72 -7.95
CA ALA A 27 -0.87 2.95 -6.50
C ALA A 27 -1.30 4.39 -6.17
N ILE A 28 -2.11 4.52 -5.13
CA ILE A 28 -2.49 5.80 -4.53
C ILE A 28 -1.40 6.20 -3.55
N GLU A 29 -0.83 7.38 -3.77
CA GLU A 29 0.07 8.02 -2.83
C GLU A 29 -0.69 8.70 -1.68
N VAL A 30 -0.17 8.62 -0.46
CA VAL A 30 -0.60 9.45 0.68
C VAL A 30 0.46 10.52 0.94
N PRO A 31 0.29 11.77 0.43
CA PRO A 31 1.36 12.76 0.35
C PRO A 31 1.61 13.42 1.71
N SER A 32 2.37 12.76 2.57
CA SER A 32 2.77 13.29 3.87
C SER A 32 4.21 12.98 4.22
N ASP A 33 4.81 13.87 4.99
CA ASP A 33 6.19 13.81 5.47
C ASP A 33 6.36 12.88 6.67
N THR A 34 5.26 12.56 7.39
CA THR A 34 5.33 11.71 8.58
C THR A 34 4.25 10.64 8.58
N PHE A 35 4.62 9.44 9.06
CA PHE A 35 3.67 8.34 9.20
C PHE A 35 2.48 8.68 10.13
N ARG A 36 2.69 9.55 11.13
CA ARG A 36 1.60 9.97 12.03
C ARG A 36 0.52 10.73 11.26
N ASP A 37 0.91 11.62 10.37
CA ASP A 37 0.00 12.45 9.60
C ASP A 37 -0.61 11.67 8.42
N GLN A 38 0.11 10.68 7.89
CA GLN A 38 -0.42 9.79 6.84
C GLN A 38 -1.66 9.01 7.27
N LEU A 39 -1.79 8.63 8.54
CA LEU A 39 -2.93 7.83 9.01
C LEU A 39 -4.29 8.53 8.83
N PRO A 40 -4.52 9.74 9.39
CA PRO A 40 -5.78 10.44 9.18
C PRO A 40 -5.98 10.84 7.70
N MET A 41 -4.90 11.18 6.98
CA MET A 41 -4.99 11.49 5.55
C MET A 41 -5.47 10.30 4.72
N ALA A 42 -4.95 9.10 4.97
CA ALA A 42 -5.39 7.89 4.27
C ALA A 42 -6.89 7.61 4.50
N VAL A 43 -7.38 7.83 5.73
CA VAL A 43 -8.80 7.68 6.07
C VAL A 43 -9.66 8.70 5.32
N GLU A 44 -9.24 9.96 5.29
CA GLU A 44 -9.95 11.03 4.58
C GLU A 44 -9.97 10.79 3.06
N MET A 45 -8.82 10.48 2.47
CA MET A 45 -8.67 10.26 1.03
C MET A 45 -9.51 9.07 0.54
N LEU A 46 -9.69 8.05 1.38
CA LEU A 46 -10.35 6.79 0.99
C LEU A 46 -11.76 6.66 1.57
N GLN A 47 -12.32 7.73 2.17
CA GLN A 47 -13.59 7.68 2.90
C GLN A 47 -14.77 7.13 2.09
N ASP A 48 -14.79 7.36 0.78
CA ASP A 48 -15.82 6.87 -0.15
C ASP A 48 -15.55 5.44 -0.67
N ASN A 49 -14.48 4.81 -0.20
CA ASN A 49 -14.04 3.48 -0.62
C ASN A 49 -14.02 2.47 0.53
N LYS A 50 -14.77 2.71 1.60
CA LYS A 50 -14.83 1.82 2.79
C LYS A 50 -15.23 0.37 2.48
N ASP A 51 -15.97 0.15 1.40
CA ASP A 51 -16.40 -1.18 0.95
C ASP A 51 -15.44 -1.84 -0.05
N LYS A 52 -14.48 -1.08 -0.63
CA LYS A 52 -13.51 -1.62 -1.60
C LYS A 52 -12.41 -2.42 -0.91
N ASN A 53 -11.74 -3.26 -1.70
CA ASN A 53 -10.49 -3.90 -1.29
C ASN A 53 -9.38 -2.85 -1.26
N ILE A 54 -8.71 -2.71 -0.13
CA ILE A 54 -7.58 -1.79 0.05
C ILE A 54 -6.36 -2.62 0.42
N VAL A 55 -5.34 -2.59 -0.43
CA VAL A 55 -4.05 -3.24 -0.20
C VAL A 55 -3.01 -2.16 0.08
N MET A 56 -2.49 -2.13 1.30
CA MET A 56 -1.49 -1.16 1.72
C MET A 56 -0.08 -1.77 1.61
N TYR A 57 0.91 -0.98 1.25
CA TYR A 57 2.30 -1.44 1.24
C TYR A 57 3.28 -0.37 1.72
N CYS A 58 4.43 -0.84 2.18
CA CYS A 58 5.57 -0.02 2.51
C CYS A 58 6.85 -0.82 2.27
N THR A 59 8.00 -0.29 2.66
CA THR A 59 9.31 -0.92 2.42
C THR A 59 9.41 -2.33 3.03
N GLY A 60 9.02 -2.49 4.30
CA GLY A 60 9.23 -3.70 5.09
C GLY A 60 8.07 -4.15 5.99
N GLY A 61 6.85 -3.66 5.75
CA GLY A 61 5.62 -4.11 6.42
C GLY A 61 5.18 -3.32 7.67
N ILE A 62 6.10 -2.84 8.51
CA ILE A 62 5.77 -2.25 9.83
C ILE A 62 4.78 -1.08 9.78
N ARG A 63 4.91 -0.16 8.80
CA ARG A 63 3.98 0.96 8.63
C ARG A 63 2.57 0.46 8.30
N CYS A 64 2.48 -0.58 7.49
CA CYS A 64 1.21 -1.15 7.04
C CYS A 64 0.51 -1.94 8.13
N GLU A 65 1.22 -2.63 9.02
CA GLU A 65 0.60 -3.28 10.19
C GLU A 65 -0.25 -2.29 11.00
N LYS A 66 0.33 -1.12 11.30
CA LYS A 66 -0.35 -0.05 12.03
C LYS A 66 -1.44 0.62 11.18
N ALA A 67 -1.15 0.90 9.92
CA ALA A 67 -2.09 1.57 9.03
C ALA A 67 -3.33 0.71 8.75
N SER A 68 -3.16 -0.59 8.51
CA SER A 68 -4.27 -1.51 8.31
C SER A 68 -5.19 -1.56 9.53
N ALA A 69 -4.62 -1.66 10.74
CA ALA A 69 -5.40 -1.61 11.97
C ALA A 69 -6.15 -0.28 12.14
N TYR A 70 -5.50 0.85 11.82
CA TYR A 70 -6.10 2.18 11.88
C TYR A 70 -7.27 2.34 10.89
N MET A 71 -7.10 1.85 9.65
CA MET A 71 -8.16 1.88 8.64
C MET A 71 -9.34 1.01 9.06
N LEU A 72 -9.10 -0.22 9.53
CA LEU A 72 -10.17 -1.10 10.03
C LEU A 72 -10.96 -0.43 11.16
N HIS A 73 -10.27 0.23 12.10
CA HIS A 73 -10.91 0.98 13.18
C HIS A 73 -11.81 2.13 12.69
N ASN A 74 -11.51 2.72 11.54
CA ASN A 74 -12.28 3.80 10.91
C ASN A 74 -13.40 3.31 9.96
N GLY A 75 -13.71 2.01 10.01
CA GLY A 75 -14.87 1.42 9.32
C GLY A 75 -14.62 0.96 7.89
N PHE A 76 -13.36 0.84 7.48
CA PHE A 76 -12.99 0.16 6.24
C PHE A 76 -13.12 -1.35 6.43
N LYS A 77 -13.76 -2.04 5.48
CA LYS A 77 -14.12 -3.45 5.64
C LYS A 77 -13.02 -4.40 5.21
N ASN A 78 -12.43 -4.12 4.05
CA ASN A 78 -11.52 -5.03 3.37
C ASN A 78 -10.12 -4.41 3.27
N VAL A 79 -9.36 -4.48 4.35
CA VAL A 79 -8.01 -3.91 4.43
C VAL A 79 -6.98 -5.02 4.55
N TYR A 80 -6.01 -4.99 3.63
CA TYR A 80 -4.92 -5.94 3.52
C TYR A 80 -3.60 -5.19 3.44
N HIS A 81 -2.49 -5.91 3.62
CA HIS A 81 -1.18 -5.35 3.31
C HIS A 81 -0.25 -6.37 2.66
N VAL A 82 0.80 -5.86 2.01
CA VAL A 82 1.89 -6.69 1.47
C VAL A 82 2.76 -7.16 2.63
N GLU A 83 2.66 -8.44 2.97
CA GLU A 83 3.48 -9.09 4.00
C GLU A 83 4.97 -8.95 3.67
N GLY A 84 5.76 -8.41 4.62
CA GLY A 84 7.18 -8.14 4.44
C GLY A 84 7.50 -6.95 3.52
N GLY A 85 6.47 -6.24 3.03
CA GLY A 85 6.62 -5.05 2.19
C GLY A 85 7.18 -5.32 0.78
N ILE A 86 7.64 -4.25 0.13
CA ILE A 86 8.18 -4.29 -1.24
C ILE A 86 9.39 -5.22 -1.34
N ILE A 87 10.24 -5.25 -0.31
CA ILE A 87 11.45 -6.08 -0.29
C ILE A 87 11.07 -7.55 -0.44
N GLU A 88 10.12 -8.02 0.37
CA GLU A 88 9.69 -9.41 0.35
C GLU A 88 8.88 -9.75 -0.91
N TYR A 89 8.05 -8.81 -1.37
CA TYR A 89 7.35 -8.94 -2.65
C TYR A 89 8.34 -9.19 -3.81
N ALA A 90 9.38 -8.36 -3.92
CA ALA A 90 10.36 -8.48 -4.99
C ALA A 90 11.15 -9.80 -4.91
N ARG A 91 11.49 -10.24 -3.69
CA ARG A 91 12.13 -11.55 -3.45
C ARG A 91 11.25 -12.70 -3.91
N LYS A 92 9.99 -12.76 -3.45
CA LYS A 92 9.03 -13.82 -3.81
C LYS A 92 8.75 -13.84 -5.32
N ALA A 93 8.57 -12.68 -5.94
CA ALA A 93 8.33 -12.59 -7.38
C ALA A 93 9.51 -13.16 -8.18
N LYS A 94 10.75 -12.82 -7.80
CA LYS A 94 11.96 -13.36 -8.44
C LYS A 94 12.07 -14.88 -8.27
N GLU A 95 11.83 -15.40 -7.07
CA GLU A 95 11.89 -16.84 -6.79
C GLU A 95 10.85 -17.64 -7.59
N GLN A 96 9.68 -17.04 -7.84
CA GLN A 96 8.59 -17.67 -8.57
C GLN A 96 8.61 -17.38 -10.07
N GLY A 97 9.57 -16.59 -10.57
CA GLY A 97 9.62 -16.17 -11.97
C GLY A 97 8.43 -15.31 -12.41
N LEU A 98 7.81 -14.58 -11.47
CA LEU A 98 6.68 -13.71 -11.74
C LEU A 98 7.13 -12.31 -12.18
N PRO A 99 6.34 -11.61 -13.01
CA PRO A 99 6.64 -10.24 -13.38
C PRO A 99 6.57 -9.31 -12.15
N LEU A 100 7.50 -8.36 -12.08
CA LEU A 100 7.47 -7.28 -11.10
C LEU A 100 6.51 -6.19 -11.57
N LYS A 101 5.48 -5.94 -10.77
CA LYS A 101 4.50 -4.86 -10.97
C LYS A 101 4.89 -3.57 -10.25
N PHE A 102 5.93 -3.65 -9.42
CA PHE A 102 6.57 -2.48 -8.85
C PHE A 102 7.48 -1.86 -9.91
N VAL A 103 7.22 -0.59 -10.24
CA VAL A 103 7.94 0.17 -11.25
C VAL A 103 8.94 1.09 -10.56
N GLY A 104 10.12 1.27 -11.14
CA GLY A 104 11.16 2.13 -10.58
C GLY A 104 12.06 1.41 -9.58
N LYS A 105 12.52 2.14 -8.56
CA LYS A 105 13.41 1.61 -7.52
C LYS A 105 12.77 1.71 -6.15
N ASN A 106 13.15 0.78 -5.28
CA ASN A 106 12.88 0.87 -3.85
C ASN A 106 14.18 1.20 -3.12
#